data_AF-A0A7S1RL81-F1
#
_entry.id   AF-A0A7S1RL81-F1
#
_cell.length_a   1.000
_cell.length_b   1.000
_cell.length_c   1.000
_cell.angle_alpha   90.00
_cell.angle_beta   90.00
_cell.angle_gamma   90.00
#
_symmetry.space_group_name_H-M   'P 1'
#
loop_
_entity.id
_entity.type
_entity.pdbx_description
1 polymer ?
#
loop_
_entity_poly.entity_id
_entity_poly.type
_entity_poly.pdbx_seq_one_letter_code
_entity_poly.pdbx_strand_id
1 'polypeptide(L)'
;PFRGRYKWLRGITTPDGCIWCIPSWAESVLKITPSTSEVTCIGGPLPGEWKWHGAVLAGDGCIYGIPSNSESVLRIDPSSGSVTTIGGPLRGMHKWYGGLLGTDGCVYGIPQCADSVLKIDPRTQEVSTIGSLPSGGWKWHGGVAGNDGCLYGLPNHADAVLKIVPATGEVTTIGGPLKGGRNREGGKYEDKYKYLGGVYAEGAIYAIP
;
A
#
# COMPACT_ATOMS: atom_id res chain seq x y z
N PRO A 1 0.81 9.61 26.75
CA PRO A 1 1.33 10.15 25.46
C PRO A 1 2.04 9.05 24.67
N PHE A 2 1.66 8.82 23.42
CA PHE A 2 2.29 7.84 22.55
C PHE A 2 3.67 8.36 22.07
N ARG A 3 4.79 7.84 22.56
CA ARG A 3 6.15 8.28 22.18
C ARG A 3 6.66 7.56 20.92
N GLY A 4 7.49 8.22 20.11
CA GLY A 4 8.11 7.63 18.91
C GLY A 4 7.99 8.52 17.65
N ARG A 5 8.92 8.35 16.70
CA ARG A 5 8.92 9.02 15.38
C ARG A 5 8.12 8.18 14.37
N TYR A 6 7.40 8.81 13.43
CA TYR A 6 6.72 8.16 12.28
C TYR A 6 5.90 6.89 12.60
N LYS A 7 5.15 6.91 13.70
CA LYS A 7 4.56 5.72 14.34
C LYS A 7 3.57 4.96 13.47
N TRP A 8 2.56 5.65 12.94
CA TRP A 8 1.46 5.04 12.19
C TRP A 8 1.29 5.71 10.84
N LEU A 9 0.89 4.93 9.85
CA LEU A 9 0.48 5.36 8.51
C LEU A 9 -0.93 4.83 8.23
N ARG A 10 -1.60 5.37 7.20
CA ARG A 10 -2.90 4.91 6.65
C ARG A 10 -3.97 4.57 7.69
N GLY A 11 -4.87 5.50 7.96
CA GLY A 11 -6.11 5.19 8.65
C GLY A 11 -7.09 4.49 7.70
N ILE A 12 -7.53 3.29 8.05
CA ILE A 12 -8.55 2.54 7.33
C ILE A 12 -9.82 2.56 8.16
N THR A 13 -10.89 3.08 7.57
CA THR A 13 -12.21 3.09 8.22
C THR A 13 -12.87 1.73 7.99
N THR A 14 -13.32 1.08 9.05
CA THR A 14 -14.04 -0.19 9.02
C THR A 14 -15.56 0.03 9.12
N PRO A 15 -16.40 -0.95 8.74
CA PRO A 15 -17.86 -0.78 8.73
C PRO A 15 -18.48 -0.44 10.10
N ASP A 16 -17.80 -0.77 11.19
CA ASP A 16 -18.16 -0.38 12.57
C ASP A 16 -17.86 1.10 12.89
N GLY A 17 -17.31 1.86 11.95
CA GLY A 17 -16.95 3.27 12.11
C GLY A 17 -15.62 3.49 12.82
N CYS A 18 -14.91 2.43 13.22
CA CYS A 18 -13.57 2.56 13.78
C CYS A 18 -12.54 2.88 12.68
N ILE A 19 -11.45 3.52 13.08
CA ILE A 19 -10.32 3.81 12.19
C ILE A 19 -9.10 3.07 12.72
N TRP A 20 -8.49 2.26 11.86
CA TRP A 20 -7.30 1.46 12.18
C TRP A 20 -6.10 1.99 11.41
N CYS A 21 -5.05 2.38 12.11
CA CYS A 21 -3.82 2.91 11.51
C CYS A 21 -2.68 1.90 11.62
N ILE A 22 -2.09 1.56 10.48
CA ILE A 22 -1.03 0.56 10.42
C ILE A 22 0.27 1.07 11.06
N PRO A 23 1.03 0.22 11.78
CA PRO A 23 2.30 0.58 12.38
C PRO A 23 3.42 0.67 11.34
N SER A 24 3.93 1.88 11.07
CA SER A 24 5.16 2.04 10.30
C SER A 24 6.37 1.81 11.19
N TRP A 25 6.53 2.65 12.22
CA TRP A 25 7.57 2.53 13.26
C TRP A 25 7.02 2.13 14.62
N ALA A 26 5.71 2.26 14.85
CA ALA A 26 5.11 1.78 16.09
C ALA A 26 5.21 0.25 16.20
N GLU A 27 5.16 -0.26 17.42
CA GLU A 27 5.15 -1.71 17.70
C GLU A 27 3.72 -2.28 17.76
N SER A 28 2.69 -1.44 17.60
CA SER A 28 1.29 -1.82 17.71
C SER A 28 0.43 -1.01 16.75
N VAL A 29 -0.75 -1.53 16.41
CA VAL A 29 -1.75 -0.86 15.57
C VAL A 29 -2.48 0.20 16.40
N LEU A 30 -2.73 1.38 15.84
CA LEU A 30 -3.59 2.39 16.49
C LEU A 30 -5.04 2.15 16.07
N LYS A 31 -5.95 2.07 17.04
CA LYS A 31 -7.39 2.10 16.80
C LYS A 31 -7.95 3.39 17.37
N ILE A 32 -8.75 4.08 16.57
CA ILE A 32 -9.52 5.26 16.96
C ILE A 32 -11.00 4.87 16.85
N THR A 33 -11.77 5.15 17.89
CA THR A 33 -13.21 4.92 17.94
C THR A 33 -13.91 6.29 17.99
N PRO A 34 -14.29 6.89 16.84
CA PRO A 34 -14.80 8.25 16.80
C PRO A 34 -16.07 8.47 17.64
N SER A 35 -16.94 7.47 17.73
CA SER A 35 -18.19 7.53 18.50
C SER A 35 -17.97 7.74 20.01
N THR A 36 -16.82 7.31 20.54
CA THR A 36 -16.45 7.45 21.96
C THR A 36 -15.25 8.37 22.19
N SER A 37 -14.63 8.87 21.12
CA SER A 37 -13.36 9.60 21.16
C SER A 37 -12.21 8.80 21.81
N GLU A 38 -12.32 7.47 21.81
CA GLU A 38 -11.31 6.59 22.39
C GLU A 38 -10.17 6.33 21.39
N VAL A 39 -8.94 6.24 21.91
CA VAL A 39 -7.75 5.89 21.14
C VAL A 39 -6.97 4.81 21.88
N THR A 40 -6.86 3.63 21.28
CA THR A 40 -6.18 2.46 21.87
C THR A 40 -5.08 1.94 20.96
N CYS A 41 -4.09 1.25 21.54
CA CYS A 41 -3.12 0.47 20.78
C CYS A 41 -3.48 -1.02 20.88
N ILE A 42 -3.46 -1.73 19.75
CA ILE A 42 -3.86 -3.13 19.65
C ILE A 42 -2.76 -3.93 18.95
N GLY A 43 -2.53 -5.15 19.44
CA GLY A 43 -1.49 -6.04 18.94
C GLY A 43 -0.07 -5.64 19.33
N GLY A 44 0.89 -6.47 18.92
CA GLY A 44 2.32 -6.27 19.16
C GLY A 44 2.93 -7.12 20.27
N PRO A 45 4.25 -7.00 20.48
CA PRO A 45 5.17 -6.08 19.77
C PRO A 45 5.41 -6.49 18.31
N LEU A 46 5.38 -5.51 17.41
CA LEU A 46 5.71 -5.62 15.98
C LEU A 46 7.02 -4.87 15.70
N PRO A 47 8.19 -5.48 15.97
CA PRO A 47 9.48 -4.80 15.90
C PRO A 47 9.89 -4.44 14.48
N GLY A 48 10.67 -3.37 14.34
CA GLY A 48 11.24 -2.91 13.09
C GLY A 48 10.72 -1.56 12.62
N GLU A 49 11.39 -1.01 11.62
CA GLU A 49 11.16 0.33 11.08
C GLU A 49 10.61 0.28 9.66
N TRP A 50 9.75 1.24 9.31
CA TRP A 50 9.11 1.39 7.99
C TRP A 50 8.42 0.12 7.50
N LYS A 51 7.79 -0.62 8.42
CA LYS A 51 7.33 -2.00 8.21
C LYS A 51 6.29 -2.10 7.10
N TRP A 52 5.19 -1.36 7.25
CA TRP A 52 4.08 -1.32 6.31
C TRP A 52 3.77 0.13 5.91
N HIS A 53 3.36 0.33 4.66
CA HIS A 53 3.18 1.68 4.09
C HIS A 53 1.79 1.90 3.47
N GLY A 54 1.26 0.90 2.78
CA GLY A 54 -0.10 0.87 2.24
C GLY A 54 -0.99 -0.02 3.10
N ALA A 55 -2.30 0.15 3.03
CA ALA A 55 -3.25 -0.78 3.64
C ALA A 55 -4.57 -0.80 2.85
N VAL A 56 -5.25 -1.93 2.87
CA VAL A 56 -6.54 -2.14 2.20
C VAL A 56 -7.46 -2.93 3.11
N LEU A 57 -8.71 -2.48 3.26
CA LEU A 57 -9.79 -3.31 3.81
C LEU A 57 -10.30 -4.24 2.69
N ALA A 58 -10.20 -5.54 2.89
CA ALA A 58 -10.62 -6.54 1.93
C ALA A 58 -12.05 -7.04 2.20
N GLY A 59 -12.59 -7.82 1.25
CA GLY A 59 -13.96 -8.36 1.33
C GLY A 59 -14.19 -9.38 2.45
N ASP A 60 -13.14 -9.94 3.05
CA ASP A 60 -13.21 -10.78 4.25
C ASP A 60 -13.35 -9.97 5.55
N GLY A 61 -13.41 -8.65 5.45
CA GLY A 61 -13.51 -7.73 6.59
C GLY A 61 -12.17 -7.43 7.26
N CYS A 62 -11.06 -8.00 6.78
CA CYS A 62 -9.74 -7.79 7.36
C CYS A 62 -8.96 -6.69 6.63
N ILE A 63 -8.06 -6.04 7.36
CA ILE A 63 -7.16 -5.02 6.82
C ILE A 63 -5.80 -5.66 6.54
N TYR A 64 -5.32 -5.49 5.31
CA TYR A 64 -4.05 -6.01 4.83
C TYR A 64 -3.05 -4.87 4.67
N GLY A 65 -2.01 -4.85 5.51
CA GLY A 65 -0.92 -3.87 5.43
C GLY A 65 0.17 -4.32 4.46
N ILE A 66 0.48 -3.44 3.51
CA ILE A 66 1.44 -3.68 2.42
C ILE A 66 2.87 -3.54 2.94
N PRO A 67 3.70 -4.60 2.84
CA PRO A 67 5.04 -4.63 3.40
C PRO A 67 6.02 -3.75 2.59
N SER A 68 6.51 -2.70 3.24
CA SER A 68 7.59 -1.87 2.71
C SER A 68 8.94 -2.48 3.11
N ASN A 69 9.28 -2.46 4.40
CA ASN A 69 10.49 -3.09 4.94
C ASN A 69 10.22 -4.37 5.73
N SER A 70 8.96 -4.65 6.08
CA SER A 70 8.59 -5.93 6.70
C SER A 70 8.82 -7.09 5.74
N GLU A 71 9.21 -8.26 6.26
CA GLU A 71 9.30 -9.51 5.49
C GLU A 71 7.94 -10.25 5.38
N SER A 72 6.87 -9.71 5.96
CA SER A 72 5.53 -10.31 5.93
C SER A 72 4.43 -9.25 5.80
N VAL A 73 3.28 -9.64 5.27
CA VAL A 73 2.08 -8.81 5.15
C VAL A 73 1.41 -8.70 6.51
N LEU A 74 0.98 -7.51 6.92
CA LEU A 74 0.18 -7.34 8.14
C LEU A 74 -1.26 -7.74 7.86
N ARG A 75 -1.89 -8.47 8.78
CA ARG A 75 -3.32 -8.76 8.76
C ARG A 75 -3.95 -8.35 10.08
N ILE A 76 -4.94 -7.46 10.02
CA ILE A 76 -5.73 -7.03 11.16
C ILE A 76 -7.15 -7.52 10.94
N ASP A 77 -7.74 -8.20 11.91
CA ASP A 77 -9.15 -8.57 11.94
C ASP A 77 -9.87 -7.63 12.92
N PRO A 78 -10.61 -6.61 12.43
CA PRO A 78 -11.31 -5.65 13.27
C PRO A 78 -12.38 -6.29 14.16
N SER A 79 -12.97 -7.41 13.73
CA SER A 79 -14.08 -8.06 14.44
C SER A 79 -13.61 -8.73 15.73
N SER A 80 -12.42 -9.32 15.71
CA SER A 80 -11.80 -9.98 16.86
C SER A 80 -10.74 -9.12 17.56
N GLY A 81 -10.28 -8.06 16.92
CA GLY A 81 -9.11 -7.28 17.36
C GLY A 81 -7.78 -7.99 17.15
N SER A 82 -7.75 -9.11 16.42
CA SER A 82 -6.54 -9.88 16.17
C SER A 82 -5.60 -9.15 15.22
N VAL A 83 -4.30 -9.16 15.53
CA VAL A 83 -3.23 -8.59 14.71
C VAL A 83 -2.18 -9.67 14.47
N THR A 84 -2.02 -10.06 13.22
CA THR A 84 -1.16 -11.18 12.78
C THR A 84 -0.37 -10.78 11.53
N THR A 85 0.52 -11.66 11.06
CA THR A 85 1.19 -11.50 9.78
C THR A 85 1.05 -12.77 8.95
N ILE A 86 1.09 -12.61 7.62
CA ILE A 86 0.98 -13.72 6.65
C ILE A 86 2.03 -13.57 5.54
N GLY A 87 2.34 -14.69 4.90
CA GLY A 87 3.32 -14.78 3.83
C GLY A 87 4.77 -14.52 4.28
N GLY A 88 5.67 -14.53 3.30
CA GLY A 88 7.11 -14.27 3.49
C GLY A 88 8.00 -15.51 3.52
N PRO A 89 9.33 -15.32 3.59
CA PRO A 89 10.01 -14.02 3.79
C PRO A 89 10.07 -13.16 2.51
N LEU A 90 9.46 -11.98 2.56
CA LEU A 90 9.46 -10.95 1.51
C LEU A 90 10.66 -10.02 1.67
N ARG A 91 11.85 -10.50 1.30
CA ARG A 91 13.12 -9.81 1.53
C ARG A 91 13.25 -8.50 0.73
N GLY A 92 13.96 -7.54 1.31
CA GLY A 92 14.26 -6.24 0.69
C GLY A 92 13.58 -5.07 1.39
N MET A 93 13.96 -3.86 0.99
CA MET A 93 13.48 -2.60 1.55
C MET A 93 12.69 -1.79 0.53
N HIS A 94 11.75 -0.99 1.03
CA HIS A 94 10.89 -0.11 0.24
C HIS A 94 10.20 -0.84 -0.92
N LYS A 95 9.74 -2.08 -0.68
CA LYS A 95 9.29 -2.98 -1.75
C LYS A 95 8.02 -2.48 -2.41
N TRP A 96 6.95 -2.37 -1.62
CA TRP A 96 5.63 -1.95 -2.07
C TRP A 96 5.06 -0.88 -1.14
N TYR A 97 4.44 0.15 -1.70
CA TYR A 97 3.97 1.33 -0.93
C TYR A 97 2.46 1.55 -0.95
N GLY A 98 1.82 1.36 -2.11
CA GLY A 98 0.37 1.46 -2.24
C GLY A 98 -0.28 0.09 -2.14
N GLY A 99 -1.50 0.04 -1.62
CA GLY A 99 -2.35 -1.15 -1.68
C GLY A 99 -3.63 -0.82 -2.43
N LEU A 100 -4.08 -1.71 -3.30
CA LEU A 100 -5.31 -1.56 -4.09
C LEU A 100 -6.13 -2.85 -4.02
N LEU A 101 -7.45 -2.72 -3.97
CA LEU A 101 -8.36 -3.86 -4.07
C LEU A 101 -8.68 -4.13 -5.54
N GLY A 102 -8.38 -5.34 -6.00
CA GLY A 102 -8.75 -5.81 -7.33
C GLY A 102 -10.21 -6.24 -7.41
N THR A 103 -10.75 -6.25 -8.62
CA THR A 103 -12.11 -6.77 -8.90
C THR A 103 -12.24 -8.28 -8.67
N ASP A 104 -11.13 -9.00 -8.60
CA ASP A 104 -11.06 -10.42 -8.21
C ASP A 104 -11.09 -10.64 -6.68
N GLY A 105 -11.19 -9.56 -5.89
CA GLY A 105 -11.18 -9.58 -4.44
C GLY A 105 -9.78 -9.70 -3.82
N CYS A 106 -8.72 -9.77 -4.63
CA CYS A 106 -7.35 -9.80 -4.13
C CYS A 106 -6.82 -8.39 -3.83
N VAL A 107 -5.86 -8.30 -2.92
CA VAL A 107 -5.15 -7.05 -2.60
C VAL A 107 -3.83 -7.01 -3.36
N TYR A 108 -3.57 -5.88 -4.02
CA TYR A 108 -2.40 -5.67 -4.86
C TYR A 108 -1.48 -4.59 -4.26
N GLY A 109 -0.22 -4.94 -4.02
CA GLY A 109 0.80 -4.01 -3.57
C GLY A 109 1.53 -3.37 -4.75
N ILE A 110 1.50 -2.05 -4.84
CA ILE A 110 2.14 -1.29 -5.92
C ILE A 110 3.65 -1.23 -5.71
N PRO A 111 4.47 -1.69 -6.69
CA PRO A 111 5.91 -1.77 -6.56
C PRO A 111 6.57 -0.41 -6.56
N GLN A 112 7.42 -0.22 -5.56
CA GLN A 112 8.23 0.97 -5.40
C GLN A 112 9.67 0.63 -5.80
N CYS A 113 10.35 -0.19 -5.00
CA CYS A 113 11.65 -0.79 -5.33
C CYS A 113 11.53 -2.23 -5.83
N ALA A 114 10.41 -2.92 -5.57
CA ALA A 114 10.21 -4.28 -6.04
C ALA A 114 10.15 -4.36 -7.58
N ASP A 115 10.55 -5.50 -8.14
CA ASP A 115 10.54 -5.84 -9.57
C ASP A 115 9.26 -6.58 -9.99
N SER A 116 8.29 -6.68 -9.10
CA SER A 116 7.03 -7.40 -9.31
C SER A 116 5.93 -6.78 -8.44
N VAL A 117 4.67 -7.00 -8.82
CA VAL A 117 3.51 -6.55 -8.05
C VAL A 117 3.20 -7.59 -6.97
N LEU A 118 2.96 -7.16 -5.73
CA LEU A 118 2.50 -8.06 -4.68
C LEU A 118 1.03 -8.42 -4.92
N LYS A 119 0.66 -9.69 -4.76
CA LYS A 119 -0.73 -10.16 -4.76
C LYS A 119 -1.00 -10.90 -3.46
N ILE A 120 -2.11 -10.57 -2.81
CA ILE A 120 -2.59 -11.21 -1.59
C ILE A 120 -4.02 -11.68 -1.86
N ASP A 121 -4.32 -12.95 -1.65
CA ASP A 121 -5.69 -13.45 -1.69
C ASP A 121 -6.25 -13.54 -0.26
N PRO A 122 -7.20 -12.67 0.13
CA PRO A 122 -7.77 -12.68 1.47
C PRO A 122 -8.47 -13.99 1.84
N ARG A 123 -8.99 -14.72 0.85
CA ARG A 123 -9.78 -15.95 1.06
C ARG A 123 -8.90 -17.11 1.49
N THR A 124 -7.70 -17.20 0.93
CA THR A 124 -6.73 -18.28 1.20
C THR A 124 -5.57 -17.83 2.08
N GLN A 125 -5.42 -16.51 2.28
CA GLN A 125 -4.25 -15.87 2.90
C GLN A 125 -2.93 -16.14 2.16
N GLU A 126 -3.02 -16.55 0.89
CA GLU A 126 -1.86 -16.72 0.03
C GLU A 126 -1.25 -15.36 -0.32
N VAL A 127 0.08 -15.28 -0.26
CA VAL A 127 0.85 -14.10 -0.65
C VAL A 127 1.83 -14.51 -1.74
N SER A 128 1.72 -13.87 -2.90
CA SER A 128 2.53 -14.14 -4.08
C SER A 128 2.90 -12.83 -4.80
N THR A 129 3.66 -12.93 -5.89
CA THR A 129 3.95 -11.79 -6.75
C THR A 129 3.62 -12.11 -8.20
N ILE A 130 3.28 -11.09 -8.99
CA ILE A 130 2.94 -11.21 -10.40
C ILE A 130 3.67 -10.16 -11.24
N GLY A 131 3.84 -10.50 -12.52
CA GLY A 131 4.54 -9.65 -13.49
C GLY A 131 6.05 -9.63 -13.32
N SER A 132 6.73 -9.07 -14.32
CA SER A 132 8.16 -8.78 -14.30
C SER A 132 8.34 -7.33 -14.74
N LEU A 133 8.86 -6.52 -13.83
CA LEU A 133 9.03 -5.08 -13.99
C LEU A 133 10.51 -4.70 -13.94
N PRO A 134 10.88 -3.55 -14.52
CA PRO A 134 12.26 -3.08 -14.44
C PRO A 134 12.78 -2.97 -13.00
N SER A 135 14.04 -3.35 -12.82
CA SER A 135 14.77 -3.09 -11.58
C SER A 135 14.95 -1.59 -11.36
N GLY A 136 15.31 -1.21 -10.14
CA GLY A 136 15.46 0.19 -9.73
C GLY A 136 14.40 0.60 -8.70
N GLY A 137 14.60 1.79 -8.12
CA GLY A 137 13.80 2.29 -7.01
C GLY A 137 12.88 3.44 -7.38
N TRP A 138 11.90 3.70 -6.52
CA TRP A 138 11.03 4.86 -6.59
C TRP A 138 10.12 4.89 -7.82
N LYS A 139 9.79 3.71 -8.36
CA LYS A 139 9.04 3.59 -9.62
C LYS A 139 7.63 4.14 -9.50
N TRP A 140 6.78 3.49 -8.69
CA TRP A 140 5.40 3.88 -8.43
C TRP A 140 5.17 3.99 -6.93
N HIS A 141 4.36 4.96 -6.50
CA HIS A 141 4.17 5.25 -5.07
C HIS A 141 2.82 4.75 -4.52
N GLY A 142 1.84 4.64 -5.40
CA GLY A 142 0.48 4.18 -5.12
C GLY A 142 -0.30 4.11 -6.42
N GLY A 143 -1.63 4.09 -6.33
CA GLY A 143 -2.45 3.96 -7.52
C GLY A 143 -3.93 4.11 -7.24
N VAL A 144 -4.73 3.70 -8.21
CA VAL A 144 -6.20 3.75 -8.16
C VAL A 144 -6.79 2.63 -9.00
N ALA A 145 -7.99 2.17 -8.65
CA ALA A 145 -8.78 1.31 -9.51
C ALA A 145 -9.48 2.15 -10.60
N GLY A 146 -9.43 1.68 -11.84
CA GLY A 146 -10.19 2.24 -12.95
C GLY A 146 -11.58 1.60 -13.06
N ASN A 147 -12.50 2.30 -13.71
CA ASN A 147 -13.85 1.79 -13.99
C ASN A 147 -13.85 0.61 -14.99
N ASP A 148 -12.73 0.34 -15.64
CA ASP A 148 -12.51 -0.82 -16.50
C ASP A 148 -12.09 -2.08 -15.71
N GLY A 149 -12.06 -1.98 -14.37
CA GLY A 149 -11.66 -3.07 -13.47
C GLY A 149 -10.15 -3.30 -13.42
N CYS A 150 -9.34 -2.47 -14.10
CA CYS A 150 -7.89 -2.51 -14.01
C CYS A 150 -7.39 -1.63 -12.86
N LEU A 151 -6.17 -1.89 -12.39
CA LEU A 151 -5.50 -1.07 -11.38
C LEU A 151 -4.37 -0.28 -12.03
N TYR A 152 -4.25 0.98 -11.65
CA TYR A 152 -3.31 1.93 -12.25
C TYR A 152 -2.35 2.47 -11.21
N GLY A 153 -1.07 2.09 -11.30
CA GLY A 153 -0.01 2.61 -10.45
C GLY A 153 0.53 3.93 -10.99
N LEU A 154 0.51 4.97 -10.16
CA LEU A 154 0.92 6.31 -10.55
C LEU A 154 2.46 6.46 -10.49
N PRO A 155 3.09 6.90 -11.59
CA PRO A 155 4.53 6.97 -11.69
C PRO A 155 5.08 8.07 -10.79
N ASN A 156 6.14 7.75 -10.05
CA ASN A 156 6.95 8.72 -9.33
C ASN A 156 8.27 8.97 -10.08
N HIS A 157 9.17 7.98 -10.14
CA HIS A 157 10.36 8.02 -11.01
C HIS A 157 10.18 7.19 -12.29
N ALA A 158 9.21 6.26 -12.35
CA ALA A 158 8.95 5.50 -13.56
C ALA A 158 8.53 6.43 -14.72
N ASP A 159 8.85 6.04 -15.96
CA ASP A 159 8.49 6.81 -17.15
C ASP A 159 7.15 6.40 -17.74
N ALA A 160 6.41 5.50 -17.08
CA ALA A 160 5.12 5.01 -17.56
C ALA A 160 4.19 4.70 -16.39
N VAL A 161 2.89 4.74 -16.63
CA VAL A 161 1.87 4.29 -15.67
C VAL A 161 1.89 2.77 -15.62
N LEU A 162 1.87 2.19 -14.42
CA LEU A 162 1.70 0.75 -14.24
C LEU A 162 0.22 0.39 -14.46
N LYS A 163 -0.05 -0.64 -15.25
CA LYS A 163 -1.39 -1.23 -15.41
C LYS A 163 -1.37 -2.68 -14.93
N ILE A 164 -2.31 -3.04 -14.07
CA ILE A 164 -2.52 -4.41 -13.60
C ILE A 164 -3.95 -4.80 -13.99
N VAL A 165 -4.12 -6.00 -14.53
CA VAL A 165 -5.42 -6.56 -14.89
C VAL A 165 -5.73 -7.70 -13.92
N PRO A 166 -6.49 -7.45 -12.82
CA PRO A 166 -6.73 -8.48 -11.78
C PRO A 166 -7.33 -9.77 -12.33
N ALA A 167 -8.22 -9.67 -13.32
CA ALA A 167 -8.90 -10.80 -13.93
C ALA A 167 -7.95 -11.81 -14.62
N THR A 168 -6.80 -11.35 -15.12
CA THR A 168 -5.84 -12.20 -15.85
C THR A 168 -4.49 -12.31 -15.14
N GLY A 169 -4.22 -11.44 -14.17
CA GLY A 169 -2.89 -11.29 -13.56
C GLY A 169 -1.86 -10.60 -14.47
N GLU A 170 -2.30 -10.04 -15.60
CA GLU A 170 -1.41 -9.33 -16.52
C GLU A 170 -0.90 -8.03 -15.89
N VAL A 171 0.40 -7.75 -16.06
CA VAL A 171 1.07 -6.53 -15.59
C VAL A 171 1.80 -5.90 -16.76
N THR A 172 1.45 -4.67 -17.11
CA THR A 172 2.04 -3.90 -18.21
C THR A 172 2.29 -2.45 -17.79
N THR A 173 2.97 -1.68 -18.65
CA THR A 173 3.10 -0.23 -18.49
C THR A 173 2.54 0.50 -19.70
N ILE A 174 1.96 1.68 -19.49
CA ILE A 174 1.30 2.47 -20.54
C ILE A 174 1.68 3.95 -20.47
N GLY A 175 1.55 4.64 -21.60
CA GLY A 175 1.63 6.11 -21.68
C GLY A 175 3.03 6.72 -21.55
N GLY A 176 4.10 5.92 -21.64
CA GLY A 176 5.49 6.42 -21.57
C GLY A 176 6.09 6.79 -22.94
N PRO A 177 7.20 7.57 -22.95
CA PRO A 177 7.91 8.10 -21.79
C PRO A 177 7.29 9.39 -21.25
N LEU A 178 6.86 9.38 -19.99
CA LEU A 178 6.38 10.54 -19.25
C LEU A 178 7.58 11.36 -18.77
N LYS A 179 7.49 12.68 -18.91
CA LYS A 179 8.52 13.61 -18.41
C LYS A 179 8.14 14.18 -17.04
N GLY A 180 9.14 14.59 -16.28
CA GLY A 180 8.93 15.30 -15.01
C GLY A 180 8.29 16.67 -15.21
N GLY A 181 7.71 17.21 -14.14
CA GLY A 181 7.22 18.59 -14.15
C GLY A 181 8.38 19.60 -14.22
N ARG A 182 8.13 20.78 -14.82
CA ARG A 182 9.11 21.88 -15.04
C ARG A 182 9.80 22.43 -13.78
N ASN A 183 9.47 21.95 -12.59
CA ASN A 183 9.97 22.48 -11.33
C ASN A 183 11.37 21.96 -10.95
N ARG A 184 11.95 21.03 -11.74
CA ARG A 184 13.30 20.46 -11.52
C ARG A 184 13.98 20.14 -12.86
N GLU A 185 14.40 21.18 -13.57
CA GLU A 185 15.22 21.03 -14.78
C GLU A 185 16.71 20.97 -14.41
N GLY A 186 17.41 19.98 -14.96
CA GLY A 186 18.85 19.77 -14.76
C GLY A 186 19.24 19.02 -13.48
N GLY A 187 20.21 18.12 -13.63
CA GLY A 187 20.87 17.43 -12.52
C GLY A 187 20.21 16.11 -12.11
N LYS A 188 20.63 15.54 -10.97
CA LYS A 188 20.27 14.15 -10.57
C LYS A 188 18.78 13.85 -10.37
N TYR A 189 17.92 14.86 -10.40
CA TYR A 189 16.47 14.75 -10.19
C TYR A 189 15.62 15.15 -11.40
N GLU A 190 16.26 15.38 -12.55
CA GLU A 190 15.56 15.57 -13.81
C GLU A 190 14.67 14.35 -14.12
N ASP A 191 13.46 14.61 -14.61
CA ASP A 191 12.42 13.61 -14.89
C ASP A 191 11.96 12.72 -13.71
N LYS A 192 12.23 13.12 -12.47
CA LYS A 192 11.77 12.44 -11.24
C LYS A 192 10.59 13.16 -10.58
N TYR A 193 9.94 12.48 -9.63
CA TYR A 193 8.82 13.01 -8.83
C TYR A 193 7.61 13.47 -9.65
N LYS A 194 7.20 12.65 -10.63
CA LYS A 194 6.08 12.93 -11.54
C LYS A 194 4.72 13.04 -10.82
N TYR A 195 4.58 12.39 -9.67
CA TYR A 195 3.38 12.44 -8.86
C TYR A 195 3.70 12.51 -7.36
N LEU A 196 3.13 13.51 -6.70
CA LEU A 196 3.09 13.73 -5.24
C LEU A 196 1.70 14.29 -4.93
N GLY A 197 0.76 13.45 -4.52
CA GLY A 197 -0.63 13.88 -4.40
C GLY A 197 -1.58 12.80 -3.87
N GLY A 198 -2.86 13.16 -3.77
CA GLY A 198 -3.92 12.21 -3.47
C GLY A 198 -4.72 11.84 -4.71
N VAL A 199 -5.21 10.61 -4.78
CA VAL A 199 -6.18 10.21 -5.80
C VAL A 199 -7.58 10.28 -5.22
N TYR A 200 -8.51 10.88 -5.95
CA TYR A 200 -9.92 10.90 -5.61
C TYR A 200 -10.65 9.84 -6.46
N ALA A 201 -11.26 8.86 -5.79
CA ALA A 201 -12.17 7.91 -6.42
C ALA A 201 -13.35 7.66 -5.47
N GLU A 202 -14.56 7.73 -6.00
CA GLU A 202 -15.81 7.40 -5.28
C GLU A 202 -15.99 8.11 -3.91
N GLY A 203 -15.58 9.37 -3.80
CA GLY A 203 -15.73 10.13 -2.55
C GLY A 203 -14.59 9.96 -1.53
N ALA A 204 -13.64 9.07 -1.76
CA ALA A 204 -12.48 8.88 -0.90
C ALA A 204 -11.23 9.58 -1.46
N ILE A 205 -10.52 10.34 -0.61
CA ILE A 205 -9.21 10.92 -0.92
C ILE A 205 -8.14 9.95 -0.42
N TYR A 206 -7.44 9.30 -1.34
CA TYR A 206 -6.25 8.51 -1.03
C TYR A 206 -5.03 9.42 -1.11
N ALA A 207 -4.69 10.11 -0.01
CA ALA A 207 -3.44 10.87 0.06
C ALA A 207 -2.25 9.91 -0.03
N ILE A 208 -1.36 10.06 -1.01
CA ILE A 208 -0.11 9.32 -1.10
C ILE A 208 1.00 10.30 -0.64
N PRO A 209 1.37 10.36 0.66
CA PRO A 209 2.54 11.09 1.14
C PRO A 209 3.81 10.49 0.56
#